data_AF-A0A9X8DWP9-F1
#
_entry.id   AF-A0A9X8DWP9-F1
#
_cell.length_a   1.000
_cell.length_b   1.000
_cell.length_c   1.000
_cell.angle_alpha   90.00
_cell.angle_beta   90.00
_cell.angle_gamma   90.00
#
_symmetry.space_group_name_H-M   'P 1'
#
loop_
_entity.id
_entity.type
_entity.pdbx_description
1 polymer ?
#
loop_
_entity_poly.entity_id
_entity_poly.type
_entity_poly.pdbx_seq_one_letter_code
_entity_poly.pdbx_strand_id
1 'polypeptide(L)'
;MLPDRRIIDTATTEISIQNEAMVKKILSDNTTKIGEFYSSCFVANLPFVGTPTPSKKMSKVSILLGSVLAVSLPPQNQAEMDELRMQSVERAAASSSQYNQMIYEQLAQFHAQQEAMGNEVVQVTLLQQQEDLIRQQDELKRTVANQAKATAEHQEMLRQASDAMQQQHYMVEELNKKLSSVAGEAGAATSRVENLMGVQQLPLAPKYKGNTKRERCEFMDVYLAYSRRVEVLNRGVGGTLFLMPLAACIDQNIVSRVCAHDKSFAEITEND
;
A
#
# COMPACT_ATOMS: atom_id res chain seq x y z
N MET A 1 1.57 -3.68 -2.85
CA MET A 1 1.58 -3.70 -1.38
C MET A 1 2.97 -3.25 -0.95
N LEU A 2 3.07 -2.05 -0.35
CA LEU A 2 4.34 -1.55 0.18
C LEU A 2 4.66 -2.35 1.47
N PRO A 3 5.93 -2.75 1.69
CA PRO A 3 6.32 -3.41 2.94
C PRO A 3 5.93 -2.56 4.17
N ASP A 4 5.52 -3.24 5.23
CA ASP A 4 5.00 -2.62 6.46
C ASP A 4 6.06 -1.66 7.04
N ARG A 5 5.70 -0.38 7.09
CA ARG A 5 6.59 0.75 7.44
C ARG A 5 7.31 0.53 8.77
N ARG A 6 6.66 -0.19 9.70
CA ARG A 6 7.20 -0.52 11.02
C ARG A 6 8.40 -1.46 10.98
N ILE A 7 8.46 -2.37 10.00
CA ILE A 7 9.57 -3.34 9.88
C ILE A 7 10.82 -2.63 9.34
N ILE A 8 10.62 -1.72 8.39
CA ILE A 8 11.70 -0.91 7.80
C ILE A 8 12.28 0.05 8.83
N ASP A 9 11.43 0.73 9.60
CA ASP A 9 11.88 1.67 10.64
C ASP A 9 12.67 0.95 11.75
N THR A 10 12.30 -0.29 12.10
CA THR A 10 13.00 -1.09 13.10
C THR A 10 14.39 -1.51 12.61
N ALA A 11 14.49 -2.09 11.41
CA ALA A 11 15.76 -2.51 10.83
C ALA A 11 16.71 -1.32 10.59
N THR A 12 16.17 -0.17 10.16
CA THR A 12 16.95 1.06 9.95
C THR A 12 17.51 1.60 11.28
N THR A 13 16.74 1.50 12.36
CA THR A 13 17.16 1.95 13.70
C THR A 13 18.25 1.04 14.28
N GLU A 14 18.13 -0.28 14.15
CA GLU A 14 19.15 -1.22 14.61
C GLU A 14 20.48 -1.02 13.88
N ILE A 15 20.44 -0.84 12.55
CA ILE A 15 21.63 -0.55 11.74
C ILE A 15 22.26 0.79 12.17
N SER A 16 21.46 1.82 12.44
CA SER A 16 21.96 3.11 12.92
C SER A 16 22.67 2.98 14.27
N ILE A 17 22.12 2.20 15.20
CA ILE A 17 22.71 1.99 16.53
C ILE A 17 24.04 1.22 16.42
N GLN A 18 24.08 0.17 15.59
CA GLN A 18 25.30 -0.62 15.39
C GLN A 18 26.41 0.19 14.72
N ASN A 19 26.07 0.99 13.71
CA ASN A 19 27.02 1.88 13.03
C ASN A 19 27.55 2.95 13.99
N GLU A 20 26.70 3.55 14.81
CA GLU A 20 27.13 4.53 15.82
C GLU A 20 28.09 3.90 16.85
N ALA A 21 27.78 2.69 17.32
CA ALA A 21 28.64 1.96 18.25
C ALA A 21 30.01 1.59 17.63
N MET A 22 30.02 1.13 16.38
CA MET A 22 31.25 0.79 15.67
C MET A 22 32.13 2.02 15.43
N VAL A 23 31.54 3.14 15.00
CA VAL A 23 32.26 4.40 14.81
C VAL A 23 32.83 4.92 16.13
N LYS A 24 32.07 4.87 17.22
CA LYS A 24 32.56 5.24 18.56
C LYS A 24 33.76 4.39 18.99
N LYS A 25 33.71 3.08 18.71
CA LYS A 25 34.81 2.16 19.03
C LYS A 25 36.06 2.45 18.20
N ILE A 26 35.92 2.67 16.88
CA ILE A 26 37.04 3.06 16.01
C ILE A 26 37.68 4.37 16.49
N LEU A 27 36.86 5.36 16.87
CA LEU A 27 37.35 6.62 17.38
C LEU A 27 38.05 6.45 18.74
N SER A 28 37.50 5.67 19.67
CA SER A 28 38.15 5.43 20.97
C SER A 28 39.48 4.69 20.83
N ASP A 29 39.53 3.66 19.98
CA ASP A 29 40.71 2.82 19.79
C ASP A 29 41.88 3.58 19.15
N ASN A 30 41.59 4.67 18.42
CA ASN A 30 42.58 5.49 17.73
C ASN A 30 42.90 6.82 18.43
N THR A 31 42.03 7.33 19.30
CA THR A 31 42.25 8.61 20.01
C THR A 31 43.53 8.59 20.84
N THR A 32 43.79 7.51 21.59
CA THR A 32 45.01 7.37 22.40
C THR A 32 46.26 7.26 21.52
N LYS A 33 46.21 6.48 20.44
CA LYS A 33 47.33 6.29 19.51
C LYS A 33 47.70 7.58 18.78
N ILE A 34 46.70 8.37 18.40
CA ILE A 34 46.89 9.70 17.80
C ILE A 34 47.51 10.65 18.83
N GLY A 35 47.01 10.64 20.08
CA GLY A 35 47.59 11.44 21.17
C GLY A 35 49.05 11.11 21.43
N GLU A 36 49.40 9.83 21.49
CA GLU A 36 50.78 9.35 21.65
C GLU A 36 51.67 9.75 20.46
N PHE A 37 51.16 9.65 19.23
CA PHE A 37 51.86 10.08 18.03
C PHE A 37 52.20 11.58 18.07
N TYR A 38 51.20 12.43 18.31
CA TYR A 38 51.39 13.88 18.40
C TYR A 38 52.30 14.29 19.57
N SER A 39 52.19 13.61 20.71
CA SER A 39 53.06 13.85 21.85
C SER A 39 54.51 13.46 21.54
N SER A 40 54.76 12.38 20.78
CA SER A 40 56.10 12.02 20.34
C SER A 40 56.69 13.04 19.35
N CYS A 41 55.86 13.57 18.43
CA CYS A 41 56.28 14.60 17.48
C CYS A 41 56.54 15.96 18.15
N PHE A 42 55.83 16.27 19.24
CA PHE A 42 56.03 17.49 20.02
C PHE A 42 57.34 17.44 20.84
N VAL A 43 57.63 16.30 21.47
CA VAL A 43 58.89 16.07 22.20
C VAL A 43 60.10 16.09 21.25
N ALA A 44 59.92 15.66 19.99
CA ALA A 44 60.97 15.69 18.96
C ALA A 44 61.24 17.08 18.34
N ASN A 45 60.43 18.11 18.64
CA ASN A 45 60.51 19.44 17.99
C ASN A 45 60.69 20.63 18.95
N LEU A 46 61.15 20.44 20.20
CA LEU A 46 61.53 21.57 21.06
C LEU A 46 62.94 22.10 20.66
N PRO A 47 63.09 23.35 20.17
CA PRO A 47 64.37 23.86 19.69
C PRO A 47 65.17 24.51 20.83
N PHE A 48 66.46 24.19 20.90
CA PHE A 48 67.48 25.02 21.54
C PHE A 48 68.47 25.48 20.46
N VAL A 49 68.75 26.75 20.16
CA VAL A 49 68.03 28.04 20.25
C VAL A 49 68.66 28.89 19.12
N GLY A 50 67.85 29.54 18.29
CA GLY A 50 68.25 30.69 17.48
C GLY A 50 67.30 31.84 17.81
N THR A 51 67.83 32.89 18.42
CA THR A 51 67.10 34.02 19.02
C THR A 51 66.13 34.73 18.05
N PRO A 52 64.92 35.14 18.48
CA PRO A 52 64.15 36.16 17.79
C PRO A 52 64.64 37.56 18.17
N THR A 53 64.85 38.40 17.17
CA THR A 53 65.22 39.81 17.29
C THR A 53 64.15 40.60 18.06
N PRO A 54 64.52 41.42 19.07
CA PRO A 54 63.55 42.24 19.79
C PRO A 54 63.35 43.60 19.11
N SER A 55 62.09 43.93 18.82
CA SER A 55 61.68 45.27 18.42
C SER A 55 61.82 46.24 19.61
N LYS A 56 62.35 47.44 19.31
CA LYS A 56 62.75 48.55 20.20
C LYS A 56 61.89 48.74 21.46
N LYS A 57 62.44 48.46 22.65
CA LYS A 57 62.33 49.31 23.86
C LYS A 57 63.60 49.17 24.74
N MET A 58 64.27 50.30 24.91
CA MET A 58 65.13 50.73 26.03
C MET A 58 66.13 49.76 26.70
N SER A 59 67.41 50.12 26.47
CA SER A 59 68.44 50.44 27.48
C SER A 59 69.32 49.34 28.11
N LYS A 60 70.63 49.50 27.79
CA LYS A 60 71.83 49.22 28.60
C LYS A 60 72.11 47.71 28.81
N VAL A 61 73.22 47.13 28.37
CA VAL A 61 74.61 47.49 28.66
C VAL A 61 75.52 46.85 27.60
N SER A 62 76.43 47.65 27.01
CA SER A 62 77.55 47.25 26.17
C SER A 62 78.61 46.44 26.95
N ILE A 63 79.67 45.98 26.24
CA ILE A 63 81.04 45.60 26.73
C ILE A 63 81.19 44.06 26.87
N LEU A 64 82.12 43.31 26.29
CA LEU A 64 83.37 43.47 25.50
C LEU A 64 83.74 42.04 24.98
N LEU A 65 84.09 41.80 23.71
CA LEU A 65 85.46 41.74 23.14
C LEU A 65 85.78 40.33 22.61
N GLY A 66 86.30 40.24 21.38
CA GLY A 66 87.28 39.20 21.02
C GLY A 66 86.96 38.36 19.78
N SER A 67 87.45 38.83 18.63
CA SER A 67 87.63 38.04 17.41
C SER A 67 88.61 36.88 17.65
N VAL A 68 88.25 35.65 17.27
CA VAL A 68 89.20 34.63 16.79
C VAL A 68 88.54 33.90 15.63
N LEU A 69 89.08 34.09 14.43
CA LEU A 69 88.88 33.21 13.28
C LEU A 69 89.60 31.90 13.57
N ALA A 70 88.95 30.74 13.37
CA ALA A 70 89.46 29.61 12.57
C ALA A 70 88.83 28.26 12.95
N VAL A 71 88.81 27.39 11.94
CA VAL A 71 88.64 25.94 11.95
C VAL A 71 87.20 25.43 11.91
N SER A 72 86.75 25.16 10.67
CA SER A 72 85.73 24.15 10.39
C SER A 72 86.25 22.78 10.83
N LEU A 73 85.78 22.30 11.99
CA LEU A 73 85.71 20.87 12.30
C LEU A 73 84.23 20.51 12.41
N PRO A 74 83.71 19.48 11.70
CA PRO A 74 82.36 19.00 11.94
C PRO A 74 82.32 18.45 13.39
N PRO A 75 81.32 18.82 14.22
CA PRO A 75 81.24 18.27 15.56
C PRO A 75 80.99 16.77 15.43
N GLN A 76 81.87 15.94 16.01
CA GLN A 76 81.74 14.48 16.05
C GLN A 76 80.39 13.97 16.59
N ASN A 77 79.57 14.84 17.18
CA ASN A 77 78.26 14.55 17.76
C ASN A 77 77.07 14.76 16.82
N GLN A 78 77.28 15.35 15.64
CA GLN A 78 76.17 15.75 14.75
C GLN A 78 75.74 14.61 13.81
N ALA A 79 76.70 13.80 13.36
CA ALA A 79 76.44 12.63 12.54
C ALA A 79 75.66 11.54 13.31
N GLU A 80 75.97 11.28 14.58
CA GLU A 80 75.22 10.34 15.43
C GLU A 80 73.78 10.82 15.69
N MET A 81 73.60 12.12 15.92
CA MET A 81 72.26 12.72 16.11
C MET A 81 71.43 12.69 14.82
N ASP A 82 72.05 12.86 13.66
CA ASP A 82 71.39 12.75 12.36
C ASP A 82 71.04 11.29 12.03
N GLU A 83 71.89 10.33 12.42
CA GLU A 83 71.63 8.89 12.27
C GLU A 83 70.48 8.43 13.19
N LEU A 84 70.44 8.92 14.43
CA LEU A 84 69.32 8.72 15.36
C LEU A 84 68.02 9.36 14.84
N ARG A 85 68.08 10.56 14.24
CA ARG A 85 66.93 11.17 13.57
C ARG A 85 66.45 10.33 12.39
N MET A 86 67.37 9.83 11.56
CA MET A 86 67.04 8.96 10.43
C MET A 86 66.32 7.70 10.89
N GLN A 87 66.85 7.01 11.91
CA GLN A 87 66.21 5.82 12.49
C GLN A 87 64.85 6.13 13.12
N SER A 88 64.69 7.29 13.77
CA SER A 88 63.40 7.72 14.32
C SER A 88 62.37 7.97 13.23
N VAL A 89 62.77 8.63 12.15
CA VAL A 89 61.91 8.90 10.99
C VAL A 89 61.55 7.59 10.30
N GLU A 90 62.51 6.69 10.13
CA GLU A 90 62.29 5.38 9.52
C GLU A 90 61.35 4.51 10.36
N ARG A 91 61.51 4.51 11.69
CA ARG A 91 60.59 3.81 12.61
C ARG A 91 59.18 4.41 12.58
N ALA A 92 59.05 5.74 12.51
CA ALA A 92 57.77 6.42 12.39
C ALA A 92 57.10 6.14 11.03
N ALA A 93 57.87 6.12 9.95
CA ALA A 93 57.39 5.80 8.61
C ALA A 93 56.94 4.32 8.51
N ALA A 94 57.71 3.39 9.07
CA ALA A 94 57.35 1.98 9.15
C ALA A 94 56.06 1.76 9.95
N SER A 95 55.94 2.39 11.12
CA SER A 95 54.73 2.32 11.95
C SER A 95 53.51 2.94 11.24
N SER A 96 53.70 4.05 10.53
CA SER A 96 52.64 4.70 9.75
C SER A 96 52.19 3.84 8.57
N SER A 97 53.13 3.23 7.85
CA SER A 97 52.86 2.29 6.76
C SER A 97 52.03 1.09 7.26
N GLN A 98 52.44 0.50 8.37
CA GLN A 98 51.74 -0.63 8.99
C GLN A 98 50.31 -0.25 9.40
N TYR A 99 50.11 0.94 9.97
CA TYR A 99 48.79 1.43 10.33
C TYR A 99 47.91 1.65 9.09
N ASN A 100 48.44 2.29 8.05
CA ASN A 100 47.72 2.49 6.80
C ASN A 100 47.32 1.15 6.17
N GLN A 101 48.22 0.16 6.18
CA GLN A 101 47.92 -1.17 5.65
C GLN A 101 46.80 -1.87 6.41
N MET A 102 46.81 -1.80 7.74
CA MET A 102 45.73 -2.32 8.58
C MET A 102 44.40 -1.62 8.27
N ILE A 103 44.40 -0.30 8.09
CA ILE A 103 43.19 0.47 7.74
C ILE A 103 42.61 -0.01 6.41
N TYR A 104 43.46 -0.22 5.38
CA TYR A 104 43.01 -0.71 4.09
C TYR A 104 42.46 -2.13 4.15
N GLU A 105 43.09 -3.03 4.91
CA GLU A 105 42.59 -4.39 5.13
C GLU A 105 41.24 -4.40 5.86
N GLN A 106 41.10 -3.57 6.90
CA GLN A 106 39.86 -3.46 7.67
C GLN A 106 38.72 -2.86 6.83
N LEU A 107 39.03 -1.90 5.95
CA LEU A 107 38.08 -1.34 4.99
C LEU A 107 37.62 -2.38 3.96
N ALA A 108 38.54 -3.20 3.45
CA ALA A 108 38.20 -4.29 2.53
C ALA A 108 37.30 -5.33 3.18
N GLN A 109 37.57 -5.72 4.43
CA GLN A 109 36.72 -6.63 5.19
C GLN A 109 35.33 -6.06 5.44
N PHE A 110 35.23 -4.77 5.79
CA PHE A 110 33.95 -4.10 5.99
C PHE A 110 33.11 -4.07 4.71
N HIS A 111 33.73 -3.76 3.57
CA HIS A 111 33.02 -3.81 2.28
C HIS A 111 32.55 -5.21 1.90
N ALA A 112 33.39 -6.23 2.09
CA ALA A 112 33.00 -7.62 1.85
C ALA A 112 31.82 -8.05 2.75
N GLN A 113 31.82 -7.64 4.02
CA GLN A 113 30.74 -7.91 4.95
C GLN A 113 29.46 -7.16 4.58
N GLN A 114 29.57 -5.90 4.13
CA GLN A 114 28.43 -5.10 3.67
C GLN A 114 27.79 -5.72 2.42
N GLU A 115 28.59 -6.23 1.49
CA GLU A 115 28.11 -6.89 0.27
C GLU A 115 27.44 -8.23 0.58
N ALA A 116 28.03 -9.04 1.46
CA ALA A 116 27.42 -10.28 1.93
C ALA A 116 26.06 -10.03 2.61
N MET A 117 25.99 -9.05 3.52
CA MET A 117 24.75 -8.65 4.17
C MET A 117 23.71 -8.13 3.16
N GLY A 118 24.13 -7.32 2.18
CA GLY A 118 23.24 -6.82 1.13
C GLY A 118 22.64 -7.95 0.31
N ASN A 119 23.44 -8.95 -0.06
CA ASN A 119 22.99 -10.11 -0.82
C ASN A 119 22.02 -10.99 -0.01
N GLU A 120 22.27 -11.20 1.29
CA GLU A 120 21.36 -11.93 2.18
C GLU A 120 20.01 -11.20 2.32
N VAL A 121 20.02 -9.88 2.53
CA VAL A 121 18.78 -9.10 2.64
C VAL A 121 17.98 -9.15 1.34
N VAL A 122 18.63 -9.02 0.18
CA VAL A 122 17.98 -9.14 -1.13
C VAL A 122 17.41 -10.55 -1.31
N GLN A 123 18.16 -11.59 -0.96
CA GLN A 123 17.72 -12.98 -1.09
C GLN A 123 16.52 -13.29 -0.19
N VAL A 124 16.58 -12.90 1.08
CA VAL A 124 15.47 -13.10 2.04
C VAL A 124 14.22 -12.35 1.57
N THR A 125 14.37 -11.09 1.13
CA THR A 125 13.24 -10.30 0.64
C THR A 125 12.59 -10.93 -0.59
N LEU A 126 13.40 -11.46 -1.52
CA LEU A 126 12.90 -12.12 -2.73
C LEU A 126 12.18 -13.43 -2.40
N LEU A 127 12.75 -14.26 -1.53
CA LEU A 127 12.14 -15.51 -1.08
C LEU A 127 10.82 -15.25 -0.36
N GLN A 128 10.78 -14.25 0.53
CA GLN A 128 9.59 -13.90 1.26
C GLN A 128 8.48 -13.37 0.33
N GLN A 129 8.84 -12.57 -0.67
CA GLN A 129 7.90 -12.13 -1.71
C GLN A 129 7.36 -13.31 -2.53
N GLN A 130 8.18 -14.31 -2.82
CA GLN A 130 7.76 -15.51 -3.52
C GLN A 130 6.78 -16.35 -2.68
N GLU A 131 7.04 -16.55 -1.39
CA GLU A 131 6.13 -17.25 -0.47
C GLU A 131 4.77 -16.55 -0.34
N ASP A 132 4.76 -15.22 -0.26
CA ASP A 132 3.53 -14.43 -0.22
C ASP A 132 2.71 -14.59 -1.49
N LEU A 133 3.36 -14.61 -2.67
CA LEU A 133 2.70 -14.85 -3.95
C LEU A 133 2.08 -16.27 -4.01
N ILE A 134 2.81 -17.28 -3.53
CA ILE A 134 2.30 -18.65 -3.45
C ILE A 134 1.08 -18.71 -2.51
N ARG A 135 1.18 -18.09 -1.34
CA ARG A 135 0.08 -18.04 -0.37
C ARG A 135 -1.15 -17.34 -0.94
N GLN A 136 -0.97 -16.23 -1.67
CA GLN A 136 -2.07 -15.53 -2.36
C GLN A 136 -2.71 -16.42 -3.43
N GLN A 137 -1.91 -17.15 -4.21
CA GLN A 137 -2.42 -18.07 -5.23
C GLN A 137 -3.26 -19.19 -4.59
N ASP A 138 -2.79 -19.77 -3.49
CA ASP A 138 -3.50 -20.85 -2.80
C ASP A 138 -4.82 -20.38 -2.19
N GLU A 139 -4.84 -19.17 -1.61
CA GLU A 139 -6.08 -18.58 -1.11
C GLU A 139 -7.08 -18.35 -2.25
N LEU A 140 -6.62 -17.78 -3.37
CA LEU A 140 -7.46 -17.58 -4.54
C LEU A 140 -8.00 -18.91 -5.08
N LYS A 141 -7.17 -19.95 -5.19
CA LYS A 141 -7.62 -21.29 -5.59
C LYS A 141 -8.69 -21.86 -4.65
N ARG A 142 -8.54 -21.69 -3.33
CA ARG A 142 -9.56 -22.13 -2.36
C ARG A 142 -10.88 -21.37 -2.53
N THR A 143 -10.82 -20.05 -2.69
CA THR A 143 -12.04 -19.24 -2.89
C THR A 143 -12.77 -19.62 -4.16
N VAL A 144 -12.05 -19.86 -5.27
CA VAL A 144 -12.63 -20.32 -6.54
C VAL A 144 -13.24 -21.71 -6.40
N ALA A 145 -12.57 -22.64 -5.74
CA ALA A 145 -13.11 -23.99 -5.51
C ALA A 145 -14.39 -23.97 -4.65
N ASN A 146 -14.41 -23.16 -3.60
CA ASN A 146 -15.57 -22.98 -2.74
C ASN A 146 -16.73 -22.33 -3.50
N GLN A 147 -16.45 -21.31 -4.31
CA GLN A 147 -17.44 -20.67 -5.16
C GLN A 147 -18.01 -21.65 -6.19
N ALA A 148 -17.15 -22.44 -6.85
CA ALA A 148 -17.57 -23.46 -7.81
C ALA A 148 -18.51 -24.49 -7.17
N LYS A 149 -18.19 -24.93 -5.95
CA LYS A 149 -19.05 -25.83 -5.17
C LYS A 149 -20.40 -25.18 -4.84
N ALA A 150 -20.40 -23.95 -4.34
CA ALA A 150 -21.63 -23.22 -4.01
C ALA A 150 -22.50 -22.98 -5.27
N THR A 151 -21.88 -22.69 -6.42
CA THR A 151 -22.62 -22.56 -7.69
C THR A 151 -23.20 -23.89 -8.16
N ALA A 152 -22.52 -25.01 -7.96
CA ALA A 152 -23.04 -26.33 -8.30
C ALA A 152 -24.25 -26.70 -7.41
N GLU A 153 -24.17 -26.40 -6.11
CA GLU A 153 -25.29 -26.59 -5.17
C GLU A 153 -26.51 -25.72 -5.56
N HIS A 154 -26.28 -24.46 -5.93
CA HIS A 154 -27.35 -23.59 -6.42
C HIS A 154 -27.97 -24.09 -7.72
N GLN A 155 -27.16 -24.57 -8.66
CA GLN A 155 -27.63 -25.11 -9.93
C GLN A 155 -28.46 -26.39 -9.71
N GLU A 156 -28.05 -27.26 -8.79
CA GLU A 156 -28.80 -28.46 -8.42
C GLU A 156 -30.14 -28.11 -7.76
N MET A 157 -30.18 -27.10 -6.90
CA MET A 157 -31.43 -26.60 -6.33
C MET A 157 -32.41 -26.12 -7.42
N LEU A 158 -31.92 -25.35 -8.39
CA LEU A 158 -32.74 -24.90 -9.54
C LEU A 158 -33.23 -26.08 -10.37
N ARG A 159 -32.39 -27.10 -10.58
CA ARG A 159 -32.77 -28.34 -11.27
C ARG A 159 -33.91 -29.06 -10.54
N GLN A 160 -33.79 -29.24 -9.23
CA GLN A 160 -34.81 -29.89 -8.41
C GLN A 160 -36.14 -29.10 -8.40
N ALA A 161 -36.07 -27.77 -8.31
CA ALA A 161 -37.27 -26.93 -8.38
C ALA A 161 -37.98 -27.05 -9.75
N SER A 162 -37.20 -27.12 -10.83
CA SER A 162 -37.73 -27.37 -12.18
C SER A 162 -38.40 -28.74 -12.30
N ASP A 163 -37.76 -29.79 -11.78
CA ASP A 163 -38.32 -31.15 -11.79
C ASP A 163 -39.65 -31.22 -10.99
N ALA A 164 -39.69 -30.60 -9.82
CA ALA A 164 -40.90 -30.51 -9.00
C ALA A 164 -42.04 -29.76 -9.72
N MET A 165 -41.70 -28.67 -10.44
CA MET A 165 -42.66 -27.92 -11.23
C MET A 165 -43.23 -28.76 -12.38
N GLN A 166 -42.40 -29.54 -13.07
CA GLN A 166 -42.86 -30.47 -14.11
C GLN A 166 -43.77 -31.56 -13.55
N GLN A 167 -43.45 -32.11 -12.38
CA GLN A 167 -44.32 -33.08 -11.71
C GLN A 167 -45.67 -32.49 -11.35
N GLN A 168 -45.70 -31.26 -10.81
CA GLN A 168 -46.96 -30.55 -10.55
C GLN A 168 -47.75 -30.33 -11.83
N HIS A 169 -47.09 -29.90 -12.91
CA HIS A 169 -47.74 -29.72 -14.21
C HIS A 169 -48.39 -31.01 -14.71
N TYR A 170 -47.67 -32.14 -14.63
CA TYR A 170 -48.18 -33.44 -15.02
C TYR A 170 -49.42 -33.85 -14.19
N MET A 171 -49.38 -33.66 -12.86
CA MET A 171 -50.53 -33.96 -12.00
C MET A 171 -51.74 -33.07 -12.32
N VAL A 172 -51.53 -31.79 -12.59
CA VAL A 172 -52.60 -30.85 -12.98
C VAL A 172 -53.22 -31.26 -14.32
N GLU A 173 -52.40 -31.62 -15.32
CA GLU A 173 -52.90 -32.10 -16.61
C GLU A 173 -53.71 -33.39 -16.47
N GLU A 174 -53.27 -34.33 -15.64
CA GLU A 174 -54.01 -35.57 -15.42
C GLU A 174 -55.34 -35.32 -14.69
N LEU A 175 -55.36 -34.44 -13.68
CA LEU A 175 -56.58 -34.02 -13.00
C LEU A 175 -57.54 -33.30 -13.98
N ASN A 176 -57.03 -32.42 -14.84
CA ASN A 176 -57.83 -31.74 -15.86
C ASN A 176 -58.43 -32.72 -16.86
N LYS A 177 -57.68 -33.73 -17.29
CA LYS A 177 -58.17 -34.81 -18.15
C LYS A 177 -59.28 -35.61 -17.47
N LYS A 178 -59.12 -35.97 -16.19
CA LYS A 178 -60.17 -36.63 -15.39
C LYS A 178 -61.43 -35.75 -15.24
N LEU A 179 -61.27 -34.45 -14.99
CA LEU A 179 -62.37 -33.48 -14.93
C LEU A 179 -63.13 -33.40 -16.26
N SER A 180 -62.41 -33.38 -17.39
CA SER A 180 -63.01 -33.35 -18.73
C SER A 180 -63.79 -34.63 -19.08
N SER A 181 -63.43 -35.78 -18.50
CA SER A 181 -64.20 -37.03 -18.65
C SER A 181 -65.47 -37.10 -17.77
N VAL A 182 -65.56 -36.25 -16.73
CA VAL A 182 -66.73 -36.14 -15.85
C VAL A 182 -67.70 -35.05 -16.33
N ALA A 183 -67.23 -34.05 -17.08
CA ALA A 183 -68.02 -32.93 -17.59
C ALA A 183 -68.56 -33.17 -19.02
N GLY A 184 -69.06 -34.37 -19.29
CA GLY A 184 -69.85 -34.64 -20.50
C GLY A 184 -71.32 -34.35 -20.25
N GLU A 185 -71.71 -33.06 -20.17
CA GLU A 185 -73.05 -32.51 -20.46
C GLU A 185 -73.16 -31.07 -19.92
N ALA A 186 -72.99 -30.09 -20.81
CA ALA A 186 -73.67 -28.78 -20.85
C ALA A 186 -72.86 -27.81 -21.73
N GLY A 187 -73.17 -27.78 -23.02
CA GLY A 187 -72.68 -26.77 -23.93
C GLY A 187 -73.50 -25.48 -23.86
N ALA A 188 -72.83 -24.39 -24.26
CA ALA A 188 -73.36 -23.09 -24.68
C ALA A 188 -73.73 -22.05 -23.59
N ALA A 189 -72.73 -21.24 -23.23
CA ALA A 189 -72.91 -19.81 -22.97
C ALA A 189 -71.58 -19.06 -23.11
N THR A 190 -71.18 -18.72 -24.34
CA THR A 190 -70.25 -17.62 -24.58
C THR A 190 -71.02 -16.31 -24.47
N SER A 191 -70.98 -15.67 -23.31
CA SER A 191 -71.01 -14.20 -23.19
C SER A 191 -70.94 -13.83 -21.71
N ARG A 192 -69.97 -12.97 -21.39
CA ARG A 192 -69.91 -12.17 -20.16
C ARG A 192 -69.45 -12.89 -18.89
N VAL A 193 -68.18 -13.27 -18.85
CA VAL A 193 -67.43 -13.40 -17.59
C VAL A 193 -67.00 -12.01 -17.16
N GLU A 194 -67.93 -11.26 -16.58
CA GLU A 194 -67.59 -10.15 -15.71
C GLU A 194 -68.32 -10.37 -14.38
N ASN A 195 -67.50 -10.61 -13.35
CA ASN A 195 -67.84 -10.54 -11.93
C ASN A 195 -68.86 -11.56 -11.42
N LEU A 196 -68.43 -12.82 -11.28
CA LEU A 196 -68.93 -13.67 -10.19
C LEU A 196 -67.79 -14.53 -9.63
N MET A 197 -67.78 -14.60 -8.30
CA MET A 197 -66.81 -15.25 -7.39
C MET A 197 -65.62 -14.37 -7.02
N GLY A 198 -65.60 -13.94 -5.75
CA GLY A 198 -64.66 -13.01 -5.11
C GLY A 198 -63.20 -13.47 -5.06
N VAL A 199 -62.62 -13.73 -6.23
CA VAL A 199 -61.17 -13.78 -6.42
C VAL A 199 -60.72 -12.32 -6.51
N GLN A 200 -60.09 -11.84 -5.45
CA GLN A 200 -59.53 -10.48 -5.43
C GLN A 200 -58.49 -10.38 -6.55
N GLN A 201 -58.84 -9.69 -7.65
CA GLN A 201 -57.99 -9.60 -8.83
C GLN A 201 -56.65 -8.96 -8.44
N LEU A 202 -55.55 -9.59 -8.87
CA LEU A 202 -54.21 -9.09 -8.57
C LEU A 202 -54.03 -7.68 -9.16
N PRO A 203 -53.61 -6.68 -8.36
CA PRO A 203 -53.43 -5.32 -8.86
C PRO A 203 -52.36 -5.30 -9.95
N LEU A 204 -52.71 -4.78 -11.11
CA LEU A 204 -51.76 -4.60 -12.21
C LEU A 204 -51.00 -3.28 -12.02
N ALA A 205 -49.68 -3.33 -12.24
CA ALA A 205 -48.83 -2.14 -12.16
C ALA A 205 -49.17 -1.18 -13.30
N PRO A 206 -49.47 0.10 -12.99
CA PRO A 206 -49.78 1.08 -14.03
C PRO A 206 -48.52 1.40 -14.84
N LYS A 207 -48.72 1.83 -16.09
CA LYS A 207 -47.64 2.27 -16.98
C LYS A 207 -47.86 3.72 -17.39
N TYR A 208 -46.88 4.57 -17.11
CA TYR A 208 -46.89 5.97 -17.54
C TYR A 208 -46.44 6.06 -18.99
N LYS A 209 -47.31 6.66 -19.81
CA LYS A 209 -47.05 6.95 -21.23
C LYS A 209 -47.28 8.42 -21.60
N GLY A 210 -47.62 9.27 -20.62
CA GLY A 210 -47.91 10.69 -20.83
C GLY A 210 -46.65 11.54 -20.99
N ASN A 211 -46.83 12.80 -21.38
CA ASN A 211 -45.75 13.78 -21.48
C ASN A 211 -46.11 15.13 -20.84
N THR A 212 -47.34 15.31 -20.39
CA THR A 212 -47.79 16.55 -19.75
C THR A 212 -47.74 16.46 -18.22
N LYS A 213 -47.71 17.63 -17.56
CA LYS A 213 -47.79 17.72 -16.10
C LYS A 213 -49.11 17.17 -15.55
N ARG A 214 -50.22 17.37 -16.29
CA ARG A 214 -51.56 16.87 -15.92
C ARG A 214 -51.59 15.34 -15.91
N GLU A 215 -51.13 14.70 -16.98
CA GLU A 215 -51.06 13.24 -17.08
C GLU A 215 -50.13 12.63 -16.02
N ARG A 216 -49.05 13.34 -15.64
CA ARG A 216 -48.17 12.92 -14.54
C ARG A 216 -48.91 12.91 -13.21
N CYS A 217 -49.71 13.95 -12.91
CA CYS A 217 -50.52 13.99 -11.69
C CYS A 217 -51.56 12.84 -11.67
N GLU A 218 -52.29 12.66 -12.78
CA GLU A 218 -53.26 11.57 -12.92
C GLU A 218 -52.61 10.18 -12.75
N PHE A 219 -51.43 9.98 -13.32
CA PHE A 219 -50.68 8.74 -13.17
C PHE A 219 -50.22 8.50 -11.72
N MET A 220 -49.77 9.54 -11.01
CA MET A 220 -49.37 9.41 -9.60
C MET A 220 -50.55 8.98 -8.72
N ASP A 221 -51.74 9.51 -8.97
CA ASP A 221 -52.95 9.11 -8.24
C ASP A 221 -53.28 7.62 -8.47
N VAL A 222 -53.17 7.16 -9.72
CA VAL A 222 -53.36 5.75 -10.07
C VAL A 222 -52.29 4.86 -9.44
N TYR A 223 -51.03 5.30 -9.42
CA TYR A 223 -49.92 4.58 -8.79
C TYR A 223 -50.11 4.45 -7.27
N LEU A 224 -50.55 5.51 -6.59
CA LEU A 224 -50.85 5.47 -5.16
C LEU A 224 -52.01 4.52 -4.85
N ALA A 225 -53.05 4.51 -5.69
CA ALA A 225 -54.15 3.54 -5.58
C ALA A 225 -53.69 2.09 -5.82
N TYR A 226 -52.72 1.86 -6.72
CA TYR A 226 -52.08 0.56 -6.91
C TYR A 226 -51.27 0.15 -5.67
N SER A 227 -50.42 1.04 -5.12
CA SER A 227 -49.61 0.77 -3.93
C SER A 227 -50.47 0.36 -2.74
N ARG A 228 -51.55 1.11 -2.47
CA ARG A 228 -52.48 0.79 -1.38
C ARG A 228 -53.16 -0.56 -1.56
N ARG A 229 -53.52 -0.93 -2.80
CA ARG A 229 -54.12 -2.25 -3.07
C ARG A 229 -53.13 -3.40 -2.84
N VAL A 230 -51.87 -3.23 -3.25
CA VAL A 230 -50.79 -4.19 -2.98
C VAL A 230 -50.58 -4.32 -1.46
N GLU A 231 -50.55 -3.22 -0.73
CA GLU A 231 -50.41 -3.21 0.74
C GLU A 231 -51.57 -3.91 1.45
N VAL A 232 -52.82 -3.66 1.03
CA VAL A 232 -54.01 -4.30 1.63
C VAL A 232 -54.01 -5.81 1.40
N LEU A 233 -53.66 -6.25 0.18
CA LEU A 233 -53.55 -7.68 -0.15
C LEU A 233 -52.45 -8.38 0.66
N ASN A 234 -51.29 -7.73 0.80
CA ASN A 234 -50.17 -8.25 1.60
C ASN A 234 -50.54 -8.38 3.10
N ARG A 235 -51.48 -7.56 3.60
CA ARG A 235 -51.98 -7.65 4.98
C ARG A 235 -53.08 -8.70 5.17
N GLY A 236 -53.90 -8.94 4.15
CA GLY A 236 -55.17 -9.67 4.28
C GLY A 236 -55.08 -11.19 4.11
N VAL A 237 -54.21 -11.70 3.24
CA VAL A 237 -54.21 -13.13 2.87
C VAL A 237 -52.79 -13.63 2.53
N GLY A 238 -51.85 -13.58 3.48
CA GLY A 238 -50.60 -14.39 3.49
C GLY A 238 -49.67 -14.37 2.26
N GLY A 239 -49.94 -13.57 1.24
CA GLY A 239 -49.17 -13.47 0.01
C GLY A 239 -48.26 -12.26 0.03
N THR A 240 -47.03 -12.42 -0.47
CA THR A 240 -46.07 -11.32 -0.63
C THR A 240 -46.12 -10.84 -2.08
N LEU A 241 -47.01 -9.88 -2.37
CA LEU A 241 -47.06 -9.22 -3.66
C LEU A 241 -45.95 -8.16 -3.76
N PHE A 242 -45.18 -8.23 -4.85
CA PHE A 242 -44.13 -7.29 -5.15
C PHE A 242 -44.72 -5.95 -5.61
N LEU A 243 -44.38 -4.87 -4.91
CA LEU A 243 -44.71 -3.51 -5.35
C LEU A 243 -43.73 -3.09 -6.45
N MET A 244 -44.24 -2.84 -7.65
CA MET A 244 -43.41 -2.34 -8.74
C MET A 244 -42.86 -0.93 -8.42
N PRO A 245 -41.54 -0.71 -8.47
CA PRO A 245 -40.96 0.62 -8.29
C PRO A 245 -41.46 1.60 -9.35
N LEU A 246 -41.68 2.86 -8.96
CA LEU A 246 -42.19 3.91 -9.84
C LEU A 246 -41.40 4.04 -11.15
N ALA A 247 -40.07 3.91 -11.10
CA ALA A 247 -39.21 3.96 -12.28
C ALA A 247 -39.51 2.85 -13.29
N ALA A 248 -39.87 1.65 -12.83
CA ALA A 248 -40.24 0.53 -13.69
C ALA A 248 -41.64 0.69 -14.30
N CYS A 249 -42.45 1.59 -13.75
CA CYS A 249 -43.76 1.97 -14.30
C CYS A 249 -43.65 3.04 -15.39
N ILE A 250 -42.49 3.68 -15.56
CA ILE A 250 -42.27 4.71 -16.59
C ILE A 250 -41.70 4.04 -17.85
N ASP A 251 -42.29 4.32 -19.01
CA ASP A 251 -41.81 3.79 -20.30
C ASP A 251 -40.40 4.35 -20.63
N GLN A 252 -39.48 3.48 -21.07
CA GLN A 252 -38.11 3.85 -21.42
C GLN A 252 -38.05 4.92 -22.51
N ASN A 253 -39.05 4.95 -23.41
CA ASN A 253 -39.15 5.94 -24.47
C ASN A 253 -39.44 7.37 -23.96
N ILE A 254 -39.89 7.52 -22.72
CA ILE A 254 -40.07 8.82 -22.03
C ILE A 254 -38.78 9.22 -21.34
N VAL A 255 -38.09 8.27 -20.69
CA VAL A 255 -36.81 8.51 -20.01
C VAL A 255 -35.76 9.04 -20.99
N SER A 256 -35.72 8.47 -22.21
CA SER A 256 -34.82 8.93 -23.29
C SER A 256 -35.12 10.34 -23.80
N ARG A 257 -36.34 10.85 -23.65
CA ARG A 257 -36.68 12.24 -24.03
C ARG A 257 -36.31 13.25 -22.94
N VAL A 258 -36.30 12.84 -21.68
CA VAL A 258 -35.84 13.68 -20.56
C VAL A 258 -34.30 13.80 -20.56
N CYS A 259 -33.58 12.71 -20.84
CA CYS A 259 -32.10 12.74 -20.90
C CYS A 259 -31.54 13.39 -22.18
N ALA A 260 -32.32 13.49 -23.27
CA ALA A 260 -31.88 14.16 -24.50
C ALA A 260 -32.09 15.69 -24.48
N HIS A 261 -32.75 16.22 -23.44
CA HIS A 261 -32.96 17.66 -23.24
C HIS A 261 -32.38 18.13 -21.91
N ASP A 262 -31.06 17.96 -21.73
CA ASP A 262 -30.25 18.86 -20.89
C ASP A 262 -30.07 20.21 -21.63
N LYS A 263 -31.19 20.89 -21.91
CA LYS A 263 -31.20 22.34 -22.16
C LYS A 263 -31.95 22.97 -21.01
N SER A 264 -31.16 23.48 -20.06
CA SER A 264 -31.50 24.51 -19.07
C SER A 264 -32.86 24.39 -18.39
N PHE A 265 -32.80 24.16 -17.08
CA PHE A 265 -33.87 24.25 -16.08
C PHE A 265 -34.51 25.67 -15.95
N ALA A 266 -34.36 26.54 -16.94
CA ALA A 266 -34.84 27.91 -16.95
C ALA A 266 -35.58 28.16 -18.25
N GLU A 267 -36.91 28.04 -18.18
CA GLU A 267 -37.95 28.63 -19.03
C GLU A 267 -39.07 27.61 -19.26
N ILE A 268 -39.80 27.30 -18.18
CA ILE A 268 -41.19 26.87 -18.30
C ILE A 268 -42.01 28.14 -18.12
N THR A 269 -42.15 28.92 -19.19
CA THR A 269 -43.28 29.85 -19.26
C THR A 269 -44.55 29.02 -19.25
N GLU A 270 -45.41 29.38 -18.31
CA GLU A 270 -46.82 29.04 -18.23
C GLU A 270 -47.50 29.29 -19.61
N ASN A 271 -48.41 28.39 -20.01
CA ASN A 271 -49.14 28.29 -21.31
C ASN A 271 -48.36 27.51 -22.40
N ASP A 272 -48.84 26.42 -23.01
CA ASP A 272 -50.20 25.98 -23.39
C ASP A 272 -50.38 24.45 -23.21
#